data_AF-A0A6G7GAN1-F1
#
_entry.id   AF-A0A6G7GAN1-F1
#
_cell.length_a   1.000
_cell.length_b   1.000
_cell.length_c   1.000
_cell.angle_alpha   90.00
_cell.angle_beta   90.00
_cell.angle_gamma   90.00
#
_symmetry.space_group_name_H-M   'P 1'
#
loop_
_entity.id
_entity.type
_entity.pdbx_description
1 polymer ?
#
loop_
_entity_poly.entity_id
_entity_poly.type
_entity_poly.pdbx_seq_one_letter_code
_entity_poly.pdbx_strand_id
1 'polypeptide(L)' 'MPVPVPVPVPVLTIKGARSGSSKLAEGLRDRTAHATSIVLTDTGHYVPEERPAEVAAAITTLVKSVAATP' A
#
# COMPACT_ATOMS: atom_id res chain seq x y z
N MET A 1 -23.33 -9.21 12.12
CA MET A 1 -21.93 -9.33 11.68
C MET A 1 -21.10 -8.39 12.53
N PRO A 2 -20.01 -8.82 13.19
CA PRO A 2 -19.16 -7.90 13.92
C PRO A 2 -18.60 -6.85 12.96
N VAL A 3 -18.63 -5.58 13.37
CA VAL A 3 -18.00 -4.48 12.62
C VAL A 3 -16.49 -4.73 12.63
N PRO A 4 -15.81 -4.77 11.47
CA PRO A 4 -14.36 -4.97 11.43
C PRO A 4 -13.66 -3.88 12.25
N VAL A 5 -12.85 -4.29 13.23
CA VAL A 5 -11.99 -3.34 13.95
C VAL A 5 -10.95 -2.83 12.95
N PRO A 6 -10.78 -1.51 12.79
CA PRO A 6 -9.76 -0.96 11.90
C PRO A 6 -8.37 -1.46 12.28
N VAL A 7 -7.55 -1.77 11.28
CA VAL A 7 -6.16 -2.17 11.45
C VAL A 7 -5.40 -1.00 12.08
N PRO A 8 -4.83 -1.16 13.30
CA PRO A 8 -4.26 -0.04 14.06
C PRO A 8 -2.82 0.30 13.65
N VAL A 9 -2.29 -0.36 12.62
CA VAL A 9 -0.92 -0.16 12.14
C VAL A 9 -0.92 0.57 10.78
N PRO A 10 0.17 1.28 10.44
CA PRO A 10 0.34 1.84 9.10
C PRO A 10 0.29 0.76 8.01
N VAL A 11 -0.44 1.05 6.94
CA VAL A 11 -0.64 0.16 5.79
C VAL A 11 -0.10 0.81 4.53
N LEU A 12 0.70 0.07 3.77
CA LEU A 12 1.16 0.46 2.44
C LEU A 12 0.56 -0.46 1.40
N THR A 13 -0.07 0.11 0.37
CA THR A 13 -0.50 -0.62 -0.82
C THR A 13 0.26 -0.14 -2.04
N ILE A 14 0.78 -1.08 -2.83
CA ILE A 14 1.48 -0.78 -4.07
C ILE A 14 0.78 -1.53 -5.20
N LYS A 15 0.46 -0.82 -6.28
CA LYS A 15 -0.24 -1.37 -7.43
C LYS A 15 0.41 -0.89 -8.73
N GLY A 16 0.56 -1.75 -9.73
CA GLY A 16 0.83 -1.31 -11.10
C GLY A 16 -0.45 -0.87 -11.81
N ALA A 17 -0.42 0.25 -12.54
CA ALA A 17 -1.60 0.83 -13.19
C ALA A 17 -2.29 -0.12 -14.18
N ARG A 18 -1.53 -1.04 -14.78
CA ARG A 18 -2.05 -2.06 -15.72
C ARG A 18 -2.59 -3.31 -15.02
N SER A 19 -2.44 -3.41 -13.69
CA SER A 19 -3.02 -4.53 -12.94
C SER A 19 -4.53 -4.36 -12.80
N GLY A 20 -5.28 -5.44 -13.07
CA GLY A 20 -6.73 -5.42 -13.27
C GLY A 20 -7.58 -4.95 -12.08
N SER A 21 -7.00 -4.74 -10.89
CA SER A 21 -7.74 -4.29 -9.71
C SER A 21 -7.78 -2.75 -9.63
N SER A 22 -8.80 -2.10 -10.16
CA SER A 22 -8.94 -0.63 -10.11
C SER A 22 -9.09 -0.04 -8.69
N LYS A 23 -9.36 -0.87 -7.67
CA LYS A 23 -9.86 -0.42 -6.35
C LYS A 23 -9.05 -0.88 -5.14
N LEU A 24 -7.74 -1.14 -5.27
CA LEU A 24 -6.92 -1.64 -4.15
C LEU A 24 -6.98 -0.70 -2.92
N ALA A 25 -6.78 0.60 -3.11
CA ALA A 25 -6.84 1.58 -2.03
C ALA A 25 -8.26 1.81 -1.51
N GLU A 26 -9.25 1.82 -2.41
CA GLU A 26 -10.66 2.03 -2.06
C GLU A 26 -11.20 0.91 -1.17
N GLY A 27 -10.82 -0.34 -1.45
CA GLY A 27 -11.24 -1.52 -0.67
C GLY A 27 -10.68 -1.58 0.75
N LEU A 28 -9.79 -0.65 1.13
CA LEU A 28 -9.18 -0.60 2.45
C LEU A 28 -9.65 0.58 3.30
N ARG A 29 -10.42 1.52 2.73
CA ARG A 29 -10.90 2.73 3.45
C ARG A 29 -11.67 2.39 4.73
N ASP A 30 -12.49 1.34 4.68
CA ASP A 30 -13.29 0.91 5.84
C ASP A 30 -12.50 0.01 6.81
N ARG A 31 -11.25 -0.33 6.46
CA ARG A 31 -10.42 -1.28 7.21
C ARG A 31 -9.22 -0.65 7.89
N THR A 32 -8.84 0.58 7.55
CA THR A 32 -7.72 1.29 8.18
C THR A 32 -7.83 2.80 7.99
N ALA A 33 -7.47 3.55 9.04
CA ALA A 33 -7.34 5.01 8.98
C ALA A 33 -5.94 5.46 8.51
N HIS A 34 -5.00 4.52 8.35
CA HIS A 34 -3.57 4.80 8.14
C HIS A 34 -3.03 4.11 6.88
N ALA A 35 -3.73 4.27 5.76
CA ALA A 35 -3.30 3.72 4.47
C ALA A 35 -2.54 4.76 3.61
N THR A 36 -1.36 4.38 3.15
CA THR A 36 -0.66 5.02 2.02
C THR A 36 -0.79 4.14 0.80
N SER A 37 -1.19 4.71 -0.34
CA SER A 37 -1.31 3.96 -1.59
C SER A 37 -0.45 4.58 -2.68
N ILE A 38 0.31 3.71 -3.36
CA ILE A 38 1.13 4.07 -4.52
C ILE A 38 0.61 3.30 -5.73
N VAL A 39 0.39 4.02 -6.83
CA VAL A 39 0.08 3.44 -8.14
C VAL A 39 1.22 3.77 -9.09
N LEU A 40 1.92 2.75 -9.59
CA LEU A 40 3.02 2.90 -10.52
C LEU A 40 2.51 2.81 -11.96
N THR A 41 2.74 3.87 -12.73
CA THR A 41 2.40 3.88 -14.17
C THR A 41 3.23 2.85 -14.93
N ASP A 42 2.73 2.41 -16.08
CA ASP A 42 3.41 1.47 -16.99
C ASP A 42 3.84 0.15 -16.34
N THR A 43 3.18 -0.23 -15.24
CA THR A 43 3.53 -1.40 -14.42
C THR A 43 2.34 -2.35 -14.33
N GLY A 44 2.60 -3.65 -14.48
CA GLY A 44 1.62 -4.74 -14.41
C GLY A 44 1.37 -5.26 -12.99
N HIS A 45 1.10 -6.56 -12.90
CA HIS A 45 0.78 -7.24 -11.64
C HIS A 45 2.03 -7.52 -10.80
N TYR A 46 3.17 -7.77 -11.44
CA TYR A 46 4.43 -8.17 -10.83
C TYR A 46 5.25 -6.93 -10.47
N VAL A 47 4.67 -6.10 -9.59
CA VAL A 47 5.23 -4.78 -9.24
C VAL A 47 6.65 -4.86 -8.66
N PRO A 48 6.97 -5.79 -7.73
CA PRO A 48 8.34 -5.93 -7.23
C PRO A 48 9.36 -6.29 -8.31
N GLU A 49 8.96 -7.05 -9.33
CA GLU A 49 9.81 -7.46 -10.44
C GLU A 49 9.98 -6.36 -11.48
N GLU A 50 8.90 -5.62 -11.78
CA GLU A 50 8.90 -4.55 -12.78
C GLU A 50 9.51 -3.24 -12.26
N ARG A 51 9.32 -2.93 -10.96
CA ARG A 51 9.73 -1.65 -10.33
C ARG A 51 10.38 -1.86 -8.95
N PRO A 52 11.48 -2.65 -8.87
CA PRO A 52 12.09 -3.04 -7.59
C PRO A 52 12.57 -1.86 -6.75
N ALA A 53 13.11 -0.81 -7.39
CA ALA A 53 13.65 0.35 -6.69
C ALA A 53 12.54 1.17 -6.00
N GLU A 54 11.43 1.41 -6.70
CA GLU A 54 10.28 2.14 -6.18
C GLU A 54 9.59 1.37 -5.06
N VAL A 55 9.49 0.04 -5.19
CA VAL A 55 8.96 -0.82 -4.12
C VAL A 55 9.86 -0.76 -2.88
N ALA A 56 11.17 -0.92 -3.04
CA ALA A 56 12.10 -0.85 -1.92
C ALA A 56 12.08 0.51 -1.21
N ALA A 57 12.01 1.60 -1.98
CA ALA A 57 11.90 2.96 -1.45
C ALA A 57 10.60 3.18 -0.66
N ALA A 58 9.47 2.68 -1.17
CA ALA A 58 8.18 2.78 -0.51
C ALA A 58 8.15 2.01 0.82
N ILE A 59 8.66 0.78 0.82
CA ILE A 59 8.77 -0.05 2.03
C ILE A 59 9.68 0.62 3.06
N THR A 60 10.85 1.10 2.63
CA THR A 60 11.80 1.80 3.50
C THR A 60 11.18 3.04 4.14
N THR A 61 10.37 3.79 3.37
CA THR A 61 9.67 4.98 3.86
C THR A 61 8.66 4.61 4.96
N LEU A 62 7.84 3.58 4.76
CA LEU A 62 6.90 3.10 5.77
C LEU A 62 7.60 2.65 7.05
N VAL A 63 8.67 1.85 6.92
CA VAL A 63 9.41 1.33 8.08
C VAL A 63 10.03 2.48 8.89
N LYS A 64 10.61 3.49 8.21
CA LYS A 64 11.16 4.68 8.88
C LYS A 64 10.09 5.52 9.57
N SER A 65 8.89 5.66 8.99
CA SER A 65 7.81 6.44 9.63
C SER A 65 7.29 5.75 10.90
N VAL A 66 7.26 4.42 10.93
CA VAL A 66 6.90 3.66 12.14
C VAL A 66 7.99 3.79 13.21
N ALA A 67 9.27 3.68 12.83
CA ALA A 67 10.39 3.76 13.76
C ALA A 67 10.60 5.17 14.37
N ALA A 68 10.08 6.21 13.71
CA ALA A 68 10.14 7.60 14.18
C ALA A 68 8.97 8.00 15.11
N THR A 69 8.01 7.08 15.34
CA THR A 69 6.91 7.31 16.28
C THR A 69 7.37 6.88 17.68
N PRO A 70 7.45 7.81 18.67
CA PRO A 70 7.97 7.51 20.00
C PRO A 70 7.10 6.53 20.81
#